data_AF-A0A1M3NBW4-F1
#
_entry.id   AF-A0A1M3NBW4-F1
#
_cell.length_a   1.000
_cell.length_b   1.000
_cell.length_c   1.000
_cell.angle_alpha   90.00
_cell.angle_beta   90.00
_cell.angle_gamma   90.00
#
_symmetry.space_group_name_H-M   'P 1'
#
loop_
_entity.id
_entity.type
_entity.pdbx_description
1 polymer ?
#
loop_
_entity_poly.entity_id
_entity_poly.type
_entity_poly.pdbx_seq_one_letter_code
_entity_poly.pdbx_strand_id
1 'polypeptide(L)'
;MHRARRFLEDFAMTWFSRVLVLAFPLAAVACAASSTPRIRVARDLGCTAEETTVVRIGERHWQVTGCGRTATYVCTYPVRDCWREGEIHPLTPSASR
;
A
#
# COMPACT_ATOMS: atom_id res chain seq x y z
N MET A 1 62.11 -19.94 26.99
CA MET A 1 61.11 -18.85 27.11
C MET A 1 59.91 -19.14 26.19
N HIS A 2 58.94 -19.96 26.65
CA HIS A 2 57.81 -20.47 25.84
C HIS A 2 56.45 -20.37 26.57
N ARG A 3 56.27 -19.38 27.44
CA ARG A 3 55.10 -19.29 28.36
C ARG A 3 54.10 -18.17 28.04
N ALA A 4 54.14 -17.59 26.84
CA ALA A 4 53.35 -16.40 26.48
C ALA A 4 52.24 -16.63 25.43
N ARG A 5 51.98 -17.86 25.00
CA ARG A 5 51.02 -18.15 23.91
C ARG A 5 49.75 -18.92 24.32
N ARG A 6 49.53 -19.23 25.61
CA ARG A 6 48.38 -20.03 26.09
C ARG A 6 47.27 -19.24 26.80
N PHE A 7 47.28 -17.91 26.73
CA PHE A 7 46.31 -17.07 27.48
C PHE A 7 45.33 -16.28 26.60
N LEU A 8 45.45 -16.36 25.27
CA LEU A 8 44.60 -15.63 24.33
C LEU A 8 43.47 -16.47 23.69
N GLU A 9 43.48 -17.79 23.84
CA GLU A 9 42.48 -18.68 23.20
C GLU A 9 41.30 -19.08 24.11
N ASP A 10 41.31 -18.78 25.41
CA ASP A 10 40.28 -19.28 26.35
C ASP A 10 39.24 -18.23 26.80
N PHE A 11 39.38 -16.94 26.45
CA PHE A 11 38.62 -15.88 27.12
C PHE A 11 37.42 -15.26 26.37
N ALA A 12 37.11 -15.67 25.14
CA ALA A 12 36.15 -14.91 24.33
C ALA A 12 35.04 -15.70 23.64
N MET A 13 35.00 -17.04 23.74
CA MET A 13 34.04 -17.84 22.95
C MET A 13 33.06 -18.67 23.78
N THR A 14 32.98 -18.44 25.09
CA THR A 14 32.11 -19.21 26.00
C THR A 14 31.19 -18.35 26.88
N TRP A 15 31.25 -17.01 26.80
CA TRP A 15 30.51 -16.13 27.73
C TRP A 15 29.30 -15.36 27.16
N PHE A 16 29.09 -15.28 25.85
CA PHE A 16 27.89 -14.64 25.27
C PHE A 16 26.85 -15.64 24.73
N SER A 17 26.85 -16.85 25.28
CA SER A 17 25.92 -17.94 24.94
C SER A 17 24.48 -17.72 25.46
N ARG A 18 24.04 -16.49 25.77
CA ARG A 18 22.71 -16.23 26.40
C ARG A 18 21.92 -14.97 25.98
N VAL A 19 22.35 -14.13 25.03
CA VAL A 19 21.71 -12.79 24.86
C VAL A 19 20.88 -12.54 23.58
N LEU A 20 20.89 -13.38 22.53
CA LEU A 20 20.11 -13.04 21.32
C LEU A 20 19.23 -14.18 20.78
N VAL A 21 18.42 -14.75 21.67
CA VAL A 21 17.25 -15.59 21.34
C VAL A 21 16.00 -14.73 21.03
N LEU A 22 16.13 -13.41 20.86
CA LEU A 22 15.01 -12.49 20.63
C LEU A 22 15.28 -11.53 19.47
N ALA A 23 15.44 -12.05 18.26
CA ALA A 23 15.23 -11.27 17.05
C ALA A 23 13.88 -11.67 16.46
N PHE A 24 12.84 -10.97 16.93
CA PHE A 24 11.56 -10.71 16.28
C PHE A 24 11.32 -11.51 14.98
N PRO A 25 10.35 -12.44 14.94
CA PRO A 25 9.74 -12.75 13.65
C PRO A 25 9.08 -11.44 13.20
N LEU A 26 9.72 -10.72 12.28
CA LEU A 26 9.06 -9.66 11.53
C LEU A 26 7.83 -10.32 10.91
N ALA A 27 6.67 -10.07 11.50
CA ALA A 27 5.40 -10.43 10.94
C ALA A 27 5.30 -9.69 9.61
N ALA A 28 5.67 -10.37 8.52
CA ALA A 28 5.40 -9.92 7.18
C ALA A 28 3.87 -9.96 7.04
N VAL A 29 3.21 -8.85 7.40
CA VAL A 29 1.84 -8.57 7.01
C VAL A 29 1.89 -8.44 5.50
N ALA A 30 1.73 -9.57 4.83
CA ALA A 30 1.45 -9.59 3.41
C ALA A 30 0.07 -8.95 3.25
N CYS A 31 0.02 -7.64 3.06
CA CYS A 31 -1.13 -7.03 2.41
C CYS A 31 -1.17 -7.62 1.00
N ALA A 32 -1.94 -8.71 0.85
CA ALA A 32 -2.40 -9.16 -0.44
C ALA A 32 -3.31 -8.06 -0.99
N ALA A 33 -2.69 -7.03 -1.58
CA ALA A 33 -3.40 -6.01 -2.30
C ALA A 33 -3.98 -6.67 -3.56
N SER A 34 -5.12 -7.33 -3.40
CA SER A 34 -5.97 -7.67 -4.53
C SER A 34 -6.35 -6.33 -5.17
N SER A 35 -5.64 -5.94 -6.23
CA SER A 35 -5.88 -4.66 -6.90
C SER A 35 -7.15 -4.80 -7.73
N THR A 36 -8.30 -4.82 -7.06
CA THR A 36 -9.56 -4.66 -7.78
C THR A 36 -9.55 -3.30 -8.47
N PRO A 37 -10.26 -3.15 -9.60
CA PRO A 37 -10.37 -1.85 -10.27
C PRO A 37 -10.84 -0.76 -9.32
N ARG A 38 -11.78 -1.11 -8.43
CA ARG A 38 -12.31 -0.20 -7.41
C ARG A 38 -11.22 0.32 -6.47
N ILE A 39 -10.30 -0.54 -6.01
CA ILE A 39 -9.20 -0.13 -5.12
C ILE A 39 -8.20 0.77 -5.86
N ARG A 40 -7.86 0.44 -7.12
CA ARG A 40 -6.95 1.30 -7.92
C ARG A 40 -7.55 2.68 -8.16
N VAL A 41 -8.82 2.72 -8.56
CA VAL A 41 -9.57 3.95 -8.80
C VAL A 41 -9.64 4.81 -7.53
N ALA A 42 -9.89 4.22 -6.36
CA ALA A 42 -9.87 4.97 -5.10
C ALA A 42 -8.48 5.54 -4.77
N ARG A 43 -7.42 4.74 -4.97
CA ARG A 43 -6.04 5.18 -4.77
C ARG A 43 -5.62 6.33 -5.67
N ASP A 44 -6.14 6.40 -6.90
CA ASP A 44 -5.89 7.52 -7.82
C ASP A 44 -6.42 8.85 -7.24
N LEU A 45 -7.57 8.80 -6.57
CA LEU A 45 -8.16 9.95 -5.88
C LEU A 45 -7.51 10.22 -4.51
N GLY A 46 -6.70 9.29 -3.99
CA GLY A 46 -6.07 9.39 -2.68
C GLY A 46 -6.96 8.94 -1.52
N CYS A 47 -7.99 8.13 -1.80
CA CYS A 47 -8.91 7.55 -0.81
C CYS A 47 -8.80 6.03 -0.72
N THR A 48 -9.49 5.45 0.26
CA THR A 48 -9.88 4.04 0.23
C THR A 48 -11.17 3.82 -0.58
N ALA A 49 -11.48 2.56 -0.91
CA ALA A 49 -12.67 2.23 -1.73
C ALA A 49 -14.00 2.60 -1.04
N GLU A 50 -14.00 2.71 0.28
CA GLU A 50 -15.12 3.07 1.15
C GLU A 50 -15.38 4.58 1.14
N GLU A 51 -14.36 5.39 0.87
CA GLU A 51 -14.43 6.86 0.79
C GLU A 51 -14.78 7.38 -0.61
N THR A 52 -15.06 6.46 -1.55
CA THR A 52 -15.43 6.79 -2.93
C THR A 52 -16.90 6.54 -3.23
N THR A 53 -17.50 7.47 -3.96
CA THR A 53 -18.81 7.34 -4.59
C THR A 53 -18.61 7.12 -6.09
N VAL A 54 -19.27 6.11 -6.66
CA VAL A 54 -19.16 5.74 -8.08
C VAL A 54 -20.54 5.89 -8.72
N VAL A 55 -20.64 6.71 -9.77
CA VAL A 55 -21.86 6.97 -10.53
C VAL A 55 -21.65 6.55 -11.98
N ARG A 56 -22.57 5.77 -12.54
CA ARG A 56 -22.55 5.44 -13.98
C ARG A 56 -23.04 6.66 -14.77
N ILE A 57 -22.21 7.18 -15.67
CA ILE A 57 -22.55 8.33 -16.52
C ILE A 57 -22.67 7.96 -18.00
N GLY A 58 -22.38 6.71 -18.36
CA GLY A 58 -22.56 6.18 -19.71
C GLY A 58 -22.46 4.65 -19.75
N GLU A 59 -22.49 4.07 -20.95
CA GLU A 59 -22.45 2.61 -21.10
C GLU A 59 -21.22 2.00 -20.43
N ARG A 60 -20.07 2.65 -20.62
CA ARG A 60 -18.76 2.23 -20.10
C ARG A 60 -18.08 3.28 -19.22
N HIS A 61 -18.74 4.42 -18.99
CA HIS A 61 -18.19 5.57 -18.28
C HIS A 61 -18.75 5.65 -16.86
N TRP A 62 -17.85 5.87 -15.91
CA TRP A 62 -18.13 5.98 -14.49
C TRP A 62 -17.46 7.23 -13.94
N GLN A 63 -18.24 8.10 -13.32
CA GLN A 63 -17.70 9.20 -12.53
C GLN A 63 -17.42 8.70 -11.12
N VAL A 64 -16.20 8.93 -10.63
CA VAL A 64 -15.82 8.59 -9.27
C VAL A 64 -15.41 9.84 -8.53
N THR A 65 -15.94 9.97 -7.32
CA THR A 65 -15.77 11.12 -6.46
C THR A 65 -15.36 10.66 -5.07
N GLY A 66 -14.35 11.28 -4.47
CA GLY A 66 -13.82 10.92 -3.15
C GLY A 66 -12.65 11.81 -2.75
N CYS A 67 -12.41 11.98 -1.45
CA CYS A 67 -11.33 12.83 -0.91
C CYS A 67 -11.22 14.23 -1.53
N GLY A 68 -12.34 14.89 -1.82
CA GLY A 68 -12.33 16.23 -2.42
C GLY A 68 -11.91 16.25 -3.89
N ARG A 69 -11.91 15.11 -4.58
CA ARG A 69 -11.50 14.96 -5.98
C ARG A 69 -12.54 14.19 -6.78
N THR A 70 -12.55 14.38 -8.10
CA THR A 70 -13.41 13.67 -9.03
C THR A 70 -12.69 13.36 -10.34
N ALA A 71 -13.01 12.22 -10.94
CA ALA A 71 -12.48 11.80 -12.22
C ALA A 71 -13.45 10.84 -12.93
N THR A 72 -13.35 10.79 -14.25
CA THR A 72 -14.08 9.84 -15.08
C THR A 72 -13.21 8.63 -15.39
N TYR A 73 -13.82 7.45 -15.37
CA TYR A 73 -13.17 6.18 -15.70
C TYR A 73 -13.96 5.45 -16.76
N VAL A 74 -13.24 4.83 -17.70
CA VAL A 74 -13.81 3.94 -18.70
C VAL A 74 -13.48 2.51 -18.31
N CYS A 75 -14.50 1.64 -18.28
CA CYS A 75 -14.33 0.23 -17.94
C CYS A 75 -14.68 -0.69 -19.13
N THR A 76 -13.95 -1.79 -19.28
CA THR A 76 -14.27 -2.90 -20.22
C THR A 76 -15.12 -3.97 -19.55
N TYR A 77 -15.80 -4.79 -20.36
CA TYR A 77 -16.48 -6.01 -19.94
C TYR A 77 -16.08 -7.16 -20.89
N PRO A 78 -15.97 -8.43 -20.45
CA PRO A 78 -16.19 -8.97 -19.09
C PRO A 78 -14.99 -8.83 -18.15
N VAL A 79 -13.79 -8.63 -18.70
CA VAL A 79 -12.61 -8.26 -17.92
C VAL A 79 -12.83 -6.82 -17.46
N ARG A 80 -13.28 -6.66 -16.21
CA ARG A 80 -13.49 -5.34 -15.60
C ARG A 80 -12.14 -4.70 -15.34
N ASP A 81 -11.48 -4.23 -16.37
CA ASP A 81 -10.39 -3.27 -16.25
C ASP A 81 -10.97 -1.87 -16.45
N CYS A 82 -10.47 -0.93 -15.66
CA CYS A 82 -10.87 0.47 -15.73
C CYS A 82 -9.62 1.35 -15.83
N TRP A 83 -9.69 2.38 -16.65
CA TRP A 83 -8.66 3.41 -16.76
C TRP A 83 -9.28 4.79 -16.67
N ARG A 84 -8.51 5.75 -16.16
CA ARG A 84 -8.94 7.12 -16.03
C ARG A 84 -8.99 7.78 -17.41
N GLU A 85 -10.08 8.48 -17.66
CA GLU A 85 -10.25 9.34 -18.82
C GLU A 85 -9.91 10.78 -18.40
N GLY A 86 -8.71 11.24 -18.79
CA GLY A 86 -8.24 12.59 -18.49
C GLY A 86 -7.69 12.79 -17.07
N GLU A 87 -7.78 14.04 -16.61
CA GLU A 87 -7.19 14.52 -15.37
C GLU A 87 -8.14 14.37 -14.17
N ILE A 88 -7.55 14.35 -12.97
CA ILE A 88 -8.32 14.36 -11.72
C ILE A 88 -8.58 15.80 -11.33
N HIS A 89 -9.86 16.16 -11.19
CA HIS A 89 -10.28 17.51 -10.87
C HIS A 89 -10.57 17.63 -9.37
N PRO A 90 -10.31 18.79 -8.74
CA PRO A 90 -10.85 19.06 -7.42
C PRO A 90 -12.38 19.09 -7.50
N LEU A 91 -13.03 18.52 -6.49
CA LEU A 91 -14.43 18.81 -6.22
C LEU A 91 -14.51 20.26 -5.79
N THR A 92 -14.79 21.13 -6.75
CA THR A 92 -15.18 22.48 -6.41
C THR A 92 -16.53 22.36 -5.72
N PRO A 93 -16.67 22.70 -4.43
CA PRO A 93 -17.98 22.77 -3.82
C PRO A 93 -18.76 23.78 -4.65
N SER A 94 -19.76 23.31 -5.40
CA SER A 94 -20.69 24.20 -6.07
C SER A 94 -21.24 25.12 -4.99
N ALA A 95 -20.89 26.40 -5.07
CA ALA A 95 -21.45 27.42 -4.21
C ALA A 95 -22.98 27.38 -4.40
N SER A 96 -23.65 26.65 -3.52
CA SER A 96 -25.10 26.62 -3.40
C SER A 96 -25.48 27.98 -2.84
N ARG A 97 -25.92 28.88 -3.72
CA ARG A 97 -26.53 30.15 -3.35
C ARG A 97 -28.04 30.00 -3.47
#